data_AF-A0A1Y2IW40-F1
#
_entry.id   AF-A0A1Y2IW40-F1
#
_cell.length_a   1.000
_cell.length_b   1.000
_cell.length_c   1.000
_cell.angle_alpha   90.00
_cell.angle_beta   90.00
_cell.angle_gamma   90.00
#
_symmetry.space_group_name_H-M   'P 1'
#
loop_
_entity.id
_entity.type
_entity.pdbx_description
1 polymer ?
#
loop_
_entity_poly.entity_id
_entity_poly.type
_entity_poly.pdbx_seq_one_letter_code
_entity_poly.pdbx_strand_id
1 'polypeptide(L)'
;MASIPRNLHPVHVNTSSYSSLAHAVTGGNTSSQTRVGTKSPYLIRRTPVPTAATSSSGRTLLWPRHTVVVFERVSPTCDGSRAVPFSEIKQGRIDLLRNGSEPIFSGFSQCYIEFKILWPGYRHLDWHCNLDLIDGNGKPITRFEFARTIVGAYERFFERARRSRYGGPEKENARGSWDLSGDLSRYAFALKSVHNRDGHEGVFQADVEIISYC
;
A
#
# COMPACT_ATOMS: atom_id res chain seq x y z
N MET A 1 -29.67 -16.62 6.38
CA MET A 1 -29.70 -15.23 5.90
C MET A 1 -28.57 -15.06 4.91
N ALA A 2 -28.87 -14.73 3.64
CA ALA A 2 -27.85 -14.62 2.59
C ALA A 2 -27.14 -13.26 2.69
N SER A 3 -25.81 -13.25 2.82
CA SER A 3 -25.02 -12.03 2.78
C SER A 3 -25.04 -11.48 1.36
N ILE A 4 -25.55 -10.25 1.19
CA ILE A 4 -25.51 -9.55 -0.09
C ILE A 4 -24.08 -9.03 -0.26
N PRO A 5 -23.34 -9.44 -1.30
CA PRO A 5 -22.03 -8.87 -1.58
C PRO A 5 -22.20 -7.39 -1.92
N ARG A 6 -21.82 -6.51 -0.98
CA ARG A 6 -21.76 -5.08 -1.26
C ARG A 6 -20.58 -4.85 -2.19
N ASN A 7 -20.88 -4.43 -3.42
CA ASN A 7 -19.85 -4.00 -4.37
C ASN A 7 -19.10 -2.79 -3.79
N LEU A 8 -17.80 -2.95 -3.55
CA LEU A 8 -16.90 -1.90 -3.06
C LEU A 8 -16.54 -0.86 -4.13
N HIS A 9 -17.28 -0.81 -5.24
CA HIS A 9 -16.92 -0.06 -6.43
C HIS A 9 -18.02 0.95 -6.82
N PRO A 10 -17.67 2.18 -7.19
CA PRO A 10 -18.45 2.88 -8.20
C PRO A 10 -18.41 2.05 -9.50
N VAL A 11 -19.56 1.89 -10.15
CA VAL A 11 -19.66 1.18 -11.43
C VAL A 11 -18.75 1.89 -12.44
N HIS A 12 -17.58 1.33 -12.72
CA HIS A 12 -16.67 1.85 -13.76
C HIS A 12 -17.36 1.73 -15.12
N VAL A 13 -17.98 2.80 -15.58
CA VAL A 13 -18.30 2.98 -16.99
C VAL A 13 -17.00 3.37 -17.67
N ASN A 14 -16.29 2.36 -18.18
CA ASN A 14 -15.02 2.54 -18.88
C ASN A 14 -15.26 3.16 -20.26
N THR A 15 -15.50 4.47 -20.32
CA THR A 15 -15.46 5.25 -21.57
C THR A 15 -14.09 5.91 -21.67
N SER A 16 -13.06 5.11 -21.89
CA SER A 16 -11.76 5.66 -22.28
C SER A 16 -11.85 6.09 -23.75
N SER A 17 -12.17 7.37 -23.96
CA SER A 17 -11.95 8.03 -25.25
C SER A 17 -10.43 8.20 -25.43
N TYR A 18 -9.80 7.21 -26.04
CA TYR A 18 -8.44 7.31 -26.55
C TYR A 18 -8.34 8.54 -27.47
N SER A 19 -7.72 9.62 -26.99
CA SER A 19 -7.35 10.76 -27.83
C SER A 19 -5.94 10.52 -28.33
N SER A 20 -5.85 10.08 -29.58
CA SER A 20 -4.63 9.77 -30.32
C SER A 20 -3.64 10.94 -30.32
N LEU A 21 -2.35 10.62 -30.17
CA LEU A 21 -1.18 11.47 -30.42
C LEU A 21 -1.07 11.83 -31.92
N ALA A 22 -2.06 12.50 -32.49
CA ALA A 22 -2.14 12.65 -33.94
C ALA A 22 -1.35 13.85 -34.50
N HIS A 23 -1.03 14.90 -33.72
CA HIS A 23 -0.60 16.19 -34.33
C HIS A 23 0.63 16.83 -33.66
N ALA A 24 1.75 16.12 -33.57
CA ALA A 24 3.02 16.73 -33.17
C ALA A 24 4.17 16.45 -34.15
N VAL A 25 3.88 16.41 -35.45
CA VAL A 25 4.92 16.54 -36.49
C VAL A 25 4.34 17.31 -37.68
N THR A 26 4.55 18.62 -37.71
CA THR A 26 4.65 19.37 -38.96
C THR A 26 5.60 20.54 -38.72
N GLY A 27 6.72 20.50 -39.43
CA GLY A 27 7.80 21.48 -39.31
C GLY A 27 7.48 22.84 -39.96
N GLY A 28 8.38 23.78 -39.71
CA GLY A 28 8.42 25.07 -40.38
C GLY A 28 9.80 25.70 -40.21
N ASN A 29 10.65 25.50 -41.22
CA ASN A 29 11.86 26.28 -41.45
C ASN A 29 11.46 27.72 -41.83
N THR A 30 12.00 28.72 -41.14
CA THR A 30 12.37 30.01 -41.75
C THR A 30 13.41 30.72 -40.91
N SER A 31 14.53 31.01 -41.54
CA SER A 31 15.63 31.86 -41.06
C SER A 31 15.29 33.34 -41.23
N SER A 32 15.71 34.19 -40.29
CA SER A 32 16.24 35.55 -40.53
C SER A 32 16.81 36.16 -39.24
N GLN A 33 17.96 36.81 -39.40
CA GLN A 33 18.85 37.37 -38.39
C GLN A 33 18.29 38.62 -37.67
N THR A 34 18.74 38.87 -36.43
CA THR A 34 19.26 40.19 -36.02
C THR A 34 20.07 40.11 -34.72
N ARG A 35 20.86 41.15 -34.50
CA ARG A 35 22.15 41.21 -33.80
C ARG A 35 22.10 41.35 -32.27
N VAL A 36 23.17 40.81 -31.66
CA VAL A 36 24.03 41.36 -30.59
C VAL A 36 23.34 41.84 -29.30
N GLY A 37 23.40 40.97 -28.30
CA GLY A 37 23.39 41.33 -26.89
C GLY A 37 24.26 40.35 -26.12
N THR A 38 25.49 40.73 -25.81
CA THR A 38 26.41 40.01 -24.92
C THR A 38 25.82 40.01 -23.51
N LYS A 39 24.97 39.03 -23.22
CA LYS A 39 24.53 38.72 -21.86
C LYS A 39 25.26 37.48 -21.39
N SER A 40 26.02 37.69 -20.33
CA SER A 40 26.76 36.75 -19.50
C SER A 40 26.18 35.32 -19.54
N PRO A 41 27.01 34.28 -19.76
CA PRO A 41 26.56 32.91 -19.63
C PRO A 41 26.22 32.66 -18.16
N TYR A 42 24.94 32.74 -17.83
CA TYR A 42 24.42 32.13 -16.61
C TYR A 42 24.77 30.65 -16.70
N LEU A 43 25.82 30.25 -15.98
CA LEU A 43 26.12 28.85 -15.72
C LEU A 43 24.85 28.23 -15.16
N ILE A 44 24.16 27.45 -15.98
CA ILE A 44 23.01 26.65 -15.58
C ILE A 44 23.57 25.65 -14.56
N ARG A 45 23.51 26.04 -13.29
CA ARG A 45 23.90 25.21 -12.16
C ARG A 45 22.83 24.14 -12.04
N ARG A 46 23.01 23.05 -12.78
CA ARG A 46 22.20 21.84 -12.62
C ARG A 46 22.38 21.38 -11.18
N THR A 47 21.34 21.52 -10.36
CA THR A 47 21.29 20.85 -9.07
C THR A 47 21.42 19.36 -9.35
N PRO A 48 22.35 18.64 -8.69
CA PRO A 48 22.40 17.20 -8.83
C PRO A 48 21.04 16.65 -8.42
N VAL A 49 20.36 16.00 -9.38
CA VAL A 49 19.20 15.16 -9.06
C VAL A 49 19.74 14.11 -8.10
N PRO A 50 19.12 13.89 -6.92
CA PRO A 50 19.52 12.80 -6.05
C PRO A 50 19.40 11.50 -6.83
N THR A 51 20.51 10.99 -7.34
CA THR A 51 20.59 9.65 -7.88
C THR A 51 20.32 8.75 -6.68
N ALA A 52 19.17 8.07 -6.70
CA ALA A 52 18.80 7.13 -5.64
C ALA A 52 20.02 6.27 -5.31
N ALA A 53 20.34 6.15 -4.02
CA ALA A 53 21.49 5.36 -3.57
C ALA A 53 21.46 4.02 -4.29
N THR A 54 22.52 3.72 -5.06
CA THR A 54 22.68 2.47 -5.77
C THR A 54 22.48 1.37 -4.75
N SER A 55 21.34 0.69 -4.85
CA SER A 55 20.94 -0.39 -3.95
C SER A 55 22.12 -1.34 -3.84
N SER A 56 22.65 -1.48 -2.63
CA SER A 56 23.84 -2.26 -2.33
C SER A 56 23.70 -3.64 -2.97
N SER A 57 24.56 -3.91 -3.95
CA SER A 57 24.77 -5.23 -4.50
C SER A 57 25.21 -6.17 -3.38
N GLY A 58 24.62 -7.38 -3.32
CA GLY A 58 25.37 -8.51 -2.78
C GLY A 58 24.67 -9.52 -1.87
N ARG A 59 23.37 -9.42 -1.59
CA ARG A 59 22.61 -10.55 -1.03
C ARG A 59 21.19 -10.53 -1.58
N THR A 60 20.95 -11.31 -2.62
CA THR A 60 19.59 -11.61 -3.07
C THR A 60 18.85 -12.19 -1.87
N LEU A 61 17.89 -11.41 -1.34
CA LEU A 61 17.10 -11.79 -0.19
C LEU A 61 16.20 -12.95 -0.61
N LEU A 62 16.68 -14.17 -0.43
CA LEU A 62 15.91 -15.38 -0.74
C LEU A 62 14.88 -15.59 0.36
N TRP A 63 13.82 -14.79 0.33
CA TRP A 63 12.58 -15.17 0.98
C TRP A 63 12.12 -16.50 0.37
N PRO A 64 11.73 -17.48 1.18
CA PRO A 64 11.09 -18.69 0.68
C PRO A 64 9.94 -18.29 -0.23
N ARG A 65 9.85 -18.99 -1.37
CA ARG A 65 8.71 -18.81 -2.26
C ARG A 65 7.44 -19.10 -1.45
N HIS A 66 6.51 -18.16 -1.46
CA HIS A 66 5.22 -18.27 -0.76
C HIS A 66 5.31 -18.28 0.78
N THR A 67 6.16 -17.44 1.38
CA THR A 67 6.04 -17.16 2.82
C THR A 67 4.67 -16.54 3.13
N VAL A 68 3.93 -17.16 4.05
CA VAL A 68 2.62 -16.69 4.53
C VAL A 68 2.61 -16.67 6.06
N VAL A 69 2.21 -15.54 6.64
CA VAL A 69 1.92 -15.38 8.06
C VAL A 69 0.41 -15.29 8.23
N VAL A 70 -0.18 -16.24 8.96
CA VAL A 70 -1.63 -16.29 9.20
C VAL A 70 -1.96 -15.70 10.57
N PHE A 71 -2.96 -14.82 10.60
CA PHE A 71 -3.51 -14.20 11.80
C PHE A 71 -4.88 -14.80 12.05
N GLU A 72 -4.95 -15.71 13.01
CA GLU A 72 -6.16 -16.47 13.31
C GLU A 72 -6.61 -16.15 14.73
N ARG A 73 -7.91 -15.93 14.91
CA ARG A 73 -8.50 -15.83 16.25
C ARG A 73 -8.44 -17.18 16.97
N VAL A 74 -8.29 -17.15 18.29
CA VAL A 74 -8.41 -18.36 19.14
C VAL A 74 -9.81 -18.97 19.02
N SER A 75 -10.84 -18.12 19.00
CA SER A 75 -12.23 -18.52 18.80
C SER A 75 -12.84 -17.76 17.61
N PRO A 76 -13.60 -18.43 16.73
CA PRO A 76 -14.25 -17.78 15.61
C PRO A 76 -15.31 -16.77 16.09
N THR A 77 -15.58 -15.77 15.27
CA THR A 77 -16.69 -14.82 15.47
C THR A 77 -18.04 -15.48 15.14
N CYS A 78 -19.14 -14.78 15.43
CA CYS A 78 -20.51 -15.31 15.22
C CYS A 78 -20.81 -15.64 13.75
N ASP A 79 -20.16 -14.96 12.80
CA ASP A 79 -20.21 -15.21 11.36
C ASP A 79 -19.28 -16.34 10.90
N GLY A 80 -18.55 -16.97 11.82
CA GLY A 80 -17.56 -18.01 11.53
C GLY A 80 -16.21 -17.49 11.05
N SER A 81 -16.02 -16.16 10.94
CA SER A 81 -14.72 -15.60 10.58
C SER A 81 -13.67 -15.89 11.66
N ARG A 82 -12.43 -16.08 11.21
CA ARG A 82 -11.25 -16.20 12.07
C ARG A 82 -10.26 -15.06 11.91
N ALA A 83 -10.56 -14.08 11.07
CA ALA A 83 -9.69 -12.91 10.93
C ALA A 83 -9.76 -12.04 12.21
N VAL A 84 -8.71 -11.28 12.45
CA VAL A 84 -8.56 -10.50 13.68
C VAL A 84 -8.87 -9.03 13.37
N PRO A 85 -9.93 -8.44 13.94
CA PRO A 85 -10.30 -7.05 13.70
C PRO A 85 -9.17 -6.08 14.01
N PHE A 86 -9.02 -5.04 13.20
CA PHE A 86 -8.02 -3.99 13.43
C PHE A 86 -8.25 -3.28 14.78
N SER A 87 -9.51 -3.13 15.20
CA SER A 87 -9.88 -2.59 16.51
C SER A 87 -9.29 -3.40 17.67
N GLU A 88 -9.40 -4.72 17.62
CA GLU A 88 -8.91 -5.64 18.66
C GLU A 88 -7.37 -5.63 18.73
N ILE A 89 -6.70 -5.66 17.57
CA ILE A 89 -5.23 -5.55 17.50
C ILE A 89 -4.77 -4.22 18.10
N LYS A 90 -5.46 -3.12 17.78
CA LYS A 90 -5.15 -1.78 18.29
C LYS A 90 -5.37 -1.67 19.80
N GLN A 91 -6.37 -2.36 20.34
CA GLN A 91 -6.66 -2.41 21.78
C GLN A 91 -5.65 -3.25 22.57
N GLY A 92 -4.72 -3.95 21.93
CA GLY A 92 -3.74 -4.77 22.64
C GLY A 92 -4.24 -6.18 22.98
N ARG A 93 -5.30 -6.67 22.31
CA ARG A 93 -5.93 -7.97 22.61
C ARG A 93 -5.16 -9.15 22.04
N ILE A 94 -3.97 -9.38 22.60
CA ILE A 94 -3.10 -10.50 22.26
C ILE A 94 -3.74 -11.86 22.55
N ASP A 95 -4.59 -11.93 23.57
CA ASP A 95 -5.34 -13.12 24.00
C ASP A 95 -6.26 -13.68 22.91
N LEU A 96 -6.71 -12.82 22.00
CA LEU A 96 -7.57 -13.21 20.90
C LEU A 96 -6.81 -13.80 19.72
N LEU A 97 -5.50 -13.56 19.60
CA LEU A 97 -4.67 -13.99 18.49
C LEU A 97 -3.99 -15.33 18.82
N ARG A 98 -4.29 -16.36 18.02
CA ARG A 98 -3.63 -17.66 18.12
C ARG A 98 -2.13 -17.49 17.90
N ASN A 99 -1.34 -18.01 18.84
CA ASN A 99 0.11 -17.87 18.87
C ASN A 99 0.58 -16.40 18.83
N GLY A 100 -0.15 -15.48 19.47
CA GLY A 100 0.18 -14.06 19.44
C GLY A 100 1.58 -13.72 19.94
N SER A 101 2.06 -14.44 20.97
CA SER A 101 3.39 -14.26 21.56
C SER A 101 4.50 -15.05 20.85
N GLU A 102 4.18 -15.82 19.82
CA GLU A 102 5.19 -16.60 19.07
C GLU A 102 6.02 -15.65 18.20
N PRO A 103 7.37 -15.71 18.28
CA PRO A 103 8.24 -14.91 17.42
C PRO A 103 8.09 -15.38 15.98
N ILE A 104 7.75 -14.46 15.09
CA ILE A 104 7.66 -14.74 13.67
C ILE A 104 8.99 -14.42 13.00
N PHE A 105 9.22 -15.03 11.84
CA PHE A 105 10.46 -14.84 11.08
C PHE A 105 11.75 -15.22 11.85
N SER A 106 11.64 -16.05 12.87
CA SER A 106 12.79 -16.68 13.53
C SER A 106 13.56 -17.53 12.51
N GLY A 107 14.77 -17.11 12.14
CA GLY A 107 15.61 -17.81 11.16
C GLY A 107 15.85 -17.03 9.86
N PHE A 108 15.23 -15.86 9.69
CA PHE A 108 15.57 -14.93 8.63
C PHE A 108 16.68 -13.98 9.10
N SER A 109 17.58 -13.61 8.19
CA SER A 109 18.66 -12.65 8.47
C SER A 109 18.22 -11.20 8.23
N GLN A 110 17.01 -11.02 7.70
CA GLN A 110 16.42 -9.74 7.37
C GLN A 110 15.89 -9.07 8.63
N CYS A 111 16.22 -7.79 8.79
CA CYS A 111 15.71 -6.97 9.89
C CYS A 111 14.40 -6.25 9.52
N TYR A 112 14.03 -6.21 8.25
CA TYR A 112 12.80 -5.58 7.76
C TYR A 112 12.25 -6.28 6.52
N ILE A 113 10.99 -6.03 6.21
CA ILE A 113 10.34 -6.37 4.94
C ILE A 113 9.83 -5.11 4.25
N GLU A 114 9.74 -5.16 2.93
CA GLU A 114 8.94 -4.20 2.20
C GLU A 114 7.47 -4.64 2.27
N PHE A 115 6.60 -3.74 2.71
CA PHE A 115 5.17 -3.97 2.82
C PHE A 115 4.42 -3.04 1.89
N LYS A 116 3.52 -3.65 1.11
CA LYS A 116 2.77 -2.99 0.06
C LYS A 116 1.28 -3.08 0.34
N ILE A 117 0.60 -1.94 0.30
CA ILE A 117 -0.87 -1.88 0.37
C ILE A 117 -1.40 -1.52 -1.02
N LEU A 118 -2.13 -2.45 -1.61
CA LEU A 118 -2.89 -2.24 -2.84
C LEU A 118 -4.38 -2.19 -2.51
N TRP A 119 -5.04 -1.11 -2.88
CA TRP A 119 -6.47 -0.95 -2.65
C TRP A 119 -7.27 -1.20 -3.95
N PRO A 120 -8.20 -2.18 -3.99
CA PRO A 120 -8.91 -2.55 -5.21
C PRO A 120 -9.69 -1.39 -5.83
N GLY A 121 -9.45 -1.08 -7.10
CA GLY A 121 -10.04 0.07 -7.80
C GLY A 121 -9.24 1.37 -7.67
N TYR A 122 -8.17 1.37 -6.86
CA TYR A 122 -7.41 2.56 -6.51
C TYR A 122 -5.91 2.36 -6.75
N ARG A 123 -5.55 1.93 -7.97
CA ARG A 123 -4.17 1.60 -8.36
C ARG A 123 -3.17 2.75 -8.19
N HIS A 124 -3.64 4.00 -8.22
CA HIS A 124 -2.81 5.19 -8.04
C HIS A 124 -2.52 5.48 -6.55
N LEU A 125 -3.22 4.82 -5.62
CA LEU A 125 -2.90 4.84 -4.18
C LEU A 125 -1.97 3.68 -3.83
N ASP A 126 -0.92 3.49 -4.62
CA ASP A 126 0.11 2.54 -4.27
C ASP A 126 0.88 3.07 -3.05
N TRP A 127 0.95 2.26 -1.99
CA TRP A 127 1.61 2.64 -0.77
C TRP A 127 2.57 1.56 -0.30
N HIS A 128 3.82 1.98 -0.11
CA HIS A 128 4.93 1.15 0.29
C HIS A 128 5.50 1.67 1.61
N CYS A 129 5.85 0.76 2.50
CA CYS A 129 6.59 1.07 3.72
C CYS A 129 7.45 -0.11 4.14
N ASN A 130 8.51 0.14 4.89
CA ASN A 130 9.27 -0.94 5.52
C ASN A 130 8.66 -1.28 6.87
N LEU A 131 8.52 -2.58 7.16
CA LEU A 131 8.14 -3.07 8.47
C LEU A 131 9.34 -3.79 9.10
N ASP A 132 9.74 -3.35 10.28
CA ASP A 132 10.81 -3.99 11.03
C ASP A 132 10.36 -5.38 11.49
N LEU A 133 11.26 -6.35 11.41
CA LEU A 133 11.11 -7.75 11.87
C LEU A 133 11.80 -8.01 13.21
N ILE A 134 12.53 -7.01 13.71
CA ILE A 134 13.17 -7.03 15.01
C ILE A 134 12.62 -5.90 15.87
N ASP A 135 12.47 -6.15 17.16
CA ASP A 135 12.09 -5.15 18.13
C ASP A 135 13.27 -4.20 18.45
N GLY A 136 13.02 -3.19 19.28
CA GLY A 136 14.06 -2.25 19.72
C GLY A 136 15.19 -2.88 20.54
N ASN A 137 15.04 -4.13 20.99
CA ASN A 137 16.05 -4.89 21.72
C ASN A 137 16.81 -5.87 20.82
N GLY A 138 16.54 -5.87 19.51
CA GLY A 138 17.15 -6.80 18.54
C GLY A 138 16.59 -8.22 18.57
N LYS A 139 15.45 -8.46 19.24
CA LYS A 139 14.75 -9.75 19.23
C LYS A 139 13.77 -9.83 18.06
N PRO A 140 13.50 -11.00 17.48
CA PRO A 140 12.46 -11.15 16.48
C PRO A 140 11.10 -10.70 17.03
N ILE A 141 10.34 -9.95 16.22
CA ILE A 141 9.00 -9.51 16.61
C ILE A 141 8.07 -10.70 16.80
N THR A 142 7.15 -10.56 17.74
CA THR A 142 6.05 -11.52 17.91
C THR A 142 5.01 -11.36 16.81
N ARG A 143 4.20 -12.41 16.61
CA ARG A 143 3.07 -12.38 15.67
C ARG A 143 2.13 -11.20 15.96
N PHE A 144 1.87 -10.91 17.24
CA PHE A 144 1.01 -9.81 17.65
C PHE A 144 1.63 -8.44 17.35
N GLU A 145 2.91 -8.25 17.64
CA GLU A 145 3.62 -7.00 17.32
C GLU A 145 3.63 -6.75 15.82
N PHE A 146 3.85 -7.78 15.02
CA PHE A 146 3.77 -7.68 13.56
C PHE A 146 2.38 -7.26 13.09
N ALA A 147 1.33 -7.91 13.62
CA ALA A 147 -0.06 -7.54 13.34
C ALA A 147 -0.32 -6.05 13.65
N ARG A 148 0.17 -5.57 14.81
CA ARG A 148 0.03 -4.18 15.23
C ARG A 148 0.75 -3.22 14.29
N THR A 149 1.95 -3.57 13.83
CA THR A 149 2.71 -2.79 12.84
C THR A 149 1.97 -2.68 11.51
N ILE A 150 1.36 -3.78 11.03
CA ILE A 150 0.53 -3.80 9.82
C ILE A 150 -0.70 -2.90 9.98
N VAL A 151 -1.41 -3.00 11.11
CA VAL A 151 -2.57 -2.15 11.39
C VAL A 151 -2.17 -0.66 11.39
N GLY A 152 -1.05 -0.30 12.03
CA GLY A 152 -0.53 1.06 11.99
C GLY A 152 -0.12 1.52 10.58
N ALA A 153 0.30 0.59 9.72
CA ALA A 153 0.56 0.85 8.31
C ALA A 153 -0.73 1.21 7.56
N TYR A 154 -1.79 0.41 7.73
CA TYR A 154 -3.12 0.71 7.19
C TYR A 154 -3.72 2.02 7.71
N GLU A 155 -3.54 2.35 8.99
CA GLU A 155 -4.03 3.62 9.54
C GLU A 155 -3.39 4.83 8.84
N ARG A 156 -2.07 4.79 8.63
CA ARG A 156 -1.35 5.82 7.87
C ARG A 156 -1.79 5.88 6.41
N PHE A 157 -2.01 4.72 5.80
CA PHE A 157 -2.57 4.63 4.45
C PHE A 157 -3.96 5.29 4.37
N PHE A 158 -4.89 4.97 5.27
CA PHE A 158 -6.22 5.57 5.29
C PHE A 158 -6.19 7.07 5.57
N GLU A 159 -5.28 7.54 6.43
CA GLU A 159 -5.09 8.97 6.66
C GLU A 159 -4.57 9.69 5.41
N ARG A 160 -3.59 9.11 4.72
CA ARG A 160 -3.07 9.64 3.46
C ARG A 160 -4.16 9.65 2.39
N ALA A 161 -4.88 8.54 2.22
CA ALA A 161 -5.98 8.43 1.28
C ALA A 161 -7.03 9.51 1.52
N ARG A 162 -7.49 9.72 2.76
CA ARG A 162 -8.46 10.78 3.09
C ARG A 162 -7.99 12.21 2.74
N ARG A 163 -6.67 12.47 2.79
CA ARG A 163 -6.09 13.78 2.46
C ARG A 163 -5.77 13.97 1.00
N SER A 164 -5.56 12.88 0.25
CA SER A 164 -5.34 12.93 -1.18
C SER A 164 -6.58 13.54 -1.85
N ARG A 165 -6.40 14.27 -2.95
CA ARG A 165 -7.55 14.65 -3.79
C ARG A 165 -7.76 13.57 -4.84
N TYR A 166 -9.02 13.26 -5.13
CA TYR A 166 -9.34 12.39 -6.24
C TYR A 166 -8.97 13.11 -7.54
N GLY A 167 -7.88 12.69 -8.18
CA GLY A 167 -7.40 13.26 -9.44
C GLY A 167 -8.01 12.63 -10.69
N GLY A 168 -8.93 11.68 -10.52
CA GLY A 168 -9.63 11.06 -11.64
C GLY A 168 -10.74 11.95 -12.19
N PRO A 169 -11.46 11.49 -13.23
CA PRO A 169 -12.52 12.26 -13.88
C PRO A 169 -13.60 12.66 -12.86
N GLU A 170 -14.03 13.91 -12.88
CA GLU A 170 -15.06 14.46 -11.97
C GLU A 170 -16.37 13.64 -11.97
N LYS A 171 -16.64 12.92 -13.07
CA LYS A 171 -17.79 12.02 -13.23
C LYS A 171 -17.71 10.73 -12.39
N GLU A 172 -16.52 10.29 -12.00
CA GLU A 172 -16.34 9.06 -11.20
C GLU A 172 -16.59 9.30 -9.71
N ASN A 173 -16.45 10.55 -9.26
CA ASN A 173 -16.69 10.92 -7.88
C ASN A 173 -17.09 12.39 -7.77
N ALA A 174 -18.39 12.65 -7.76
CA ALA A 174 -18.96 14.00 -7.66
C ALA A 174 -18.52 14.76 -6.39
N ARG A 175 -18.01 14.06 -5.35
CA ARG A 175 -17.51 14.69 -4.12
C ARG A 175 -16.04 15.05 -4.17
N GLY A 176 -15.27 14.50 -5.12
CA GLY A 176 -13.82 14.68 -5.19
C GLY A 176 -13.04 14.19 -3.95
N SER A 177 -13.70 13.52 -3.01
CA SER A 177 -13.13 12.99 -1.76
C SER A 177 -13.00 11.47 -1.81
N TRP A 178 -11.92 10.93 -1.25
CA TRP A 178 -11.79 9.48 -1.06
C TRP A 178 -12.71 9.03 0.08
N ASP A 179 -13.99 8.92 -0.20
CA ASP A 179 -14.92 8.26 0.70
C ASP A 179 -14.74 6.75 0.47
N LEU A 180 -14.04 6.08 1.39
CA LEU A 180 -14.03 4.62 1.47
C LEU A 180 -15.47 4.17 1.74
N SER A 181 -16.29 4.01 0.69
CA SER A 181 -17.73 3.69 0.73
C SER A 181 -18.45 4.15 2.00
N GLY A 182 -18.79 5.45 2.08
CA GLY A 182 -19.83 6.08 2.92
C GLY A 182 -19.78 5.90 4.44
N ASP A 183 -19.74 4.65 4.90
CA ASP A 183 -19.90 4.22 6.30
C ASP A 183 -18.79 3.26 6.77
N LEU A 184 -17.87 2.85 5.89
CA LEU A 184 -16.79 1.94 6.30
C LEU A 184 -15.79 2.66 7.18
N SER A 185 -15.97 2.50 8.50
CA SER A 185 -14.95 2.82 9.48
C SER A 185 -13.68 2.03 9.19
N ARG A 186 -12.51 2.62 9.39
CA ARG A 186 -11.20 1.92 9.39
C ARG A 186 -11.13 0.74 10.37
N TYR A 187 -12.11 0.61 11.27
CA TYR A 187 -12.24 -0.50 12.21
C TYR A 187 -13.17 -1.61 11.71
N ALA A 188 -13.78 -1.46 10.54
CA ALA A 188 -14.55 -2.52 9.88
C ALA A 188 -13.65 -3.52 9.15
N PHE A 189 -12.32 -3.42 9.29
CA PHE A 189 -11.37 -4.31 8.65
C PHE A 189 -10.81 -5.34 9.64
N ALA A 190 -10.61 -6.57 9.17
CA ALA A 190 -9.91 -7.62 9.90
C ALA A 190 -8.70 -8.14 9.12
N LEU A 191 -7.60 -8.36 9.84
CA LEU A 191 -6.38 -8.93 9.31
C LEU A 191 -6.50 -10.45 9.29
N LYS A 192 -6.25 -11.06 8.13
CA LYS A 192 -6.34 -12.53 7.95
C LYS A 192 -4.99 -13.17 7.70
N SER A 193 -4.22 -12.65 6.75
CA SER A 193 -2.89 -13.17 6.46
C SER A 193 -1.99 -12.10 5.84
N VAL A 194 -0.69 -12.35 5.82
CA VAL A 194 0.30 -11.57 5.08
C VAL A 194 1.15 -12.53 4.27
N HIS A 195 1.31 -12.23 2.98
CA HIS A 195 1.93 -13.13 2.03
C HIS A 195 2.96 -12.40 1.17
N ASN A 196 4.04 -13.10 0.84
CA ASN A 196 4.99 -12.66 -0.20
C ASN A 196 4.45 -13.08 -1.57
N ARG A 197 3.73 -12.19 -2.28
CA ARG A 197 3.15 -12.51 -3.60
C ARG A 197 4.20 -12.57 -4.70
N ASP A 198 5.20 -11.71 -4.62
CA ASP A 198 6.12 -11.50 -5.73
C ASP A 198 7.26 -12.52 -5.76
N GLY A 199 7.36 -13.37 -4.73
CA GLY A 199 8.18 -14.60 -4.70
C GLY A 199 9.70 -14.38 -4.78
N HIS A 200 10.14 -13.15 -5.08
CA HIS A 200 11.51 -12.82 -5.45
C HIS A 200 12.03 -11.55 -4.75
N GLU A 201 11.15 -10.62 -4.37
CA GLU A 201 11.58 -9.29 -3.90
C GLU A 201 11.33 -9.05 -2.41
N GLY A 202 10.72 -10.01 -1.69
CA GLY A 202 10.41 -9.80 -0.27
C GLY A 202 9.36 -8.71 -0.03
N VAL A 203 8.51 -8.49 -1.03
CA VAL A 203 7.37 -7.57 -0.97
C VAL A 203 6.18 -8.35 -0.41
N PHE A 204 5.71 -7.92 0.75
CA PHE A 204 4.59 -8.54 1.45
C PHE A 204 3.31 -7.72 1.28
N GLN A 205 2.20 -8.42 1.12
CA GLN A 205 0.86 -7.85 1.05
C GLN A 205 -0.05 -8.53 2.07
N ALA A 206 -0.93 -7.76 2.71
CA ALA A 206 -1.92 -8.32 3.62
C ALA A 206 -3.20 -8.71 2.88
N ASP A 207 -3.76 -9.86 3.24
CA ASP A 207 -5.14 -10.23 3.00
C ASP A 207 -5.99 -9.66 4.15
N VAL A 208 -6.90 -8.76 3.81
CA VAL A 208 -7.76 -8.04 4.75
C VAL A 208 -9.21 -8.25 4.32
N GLU A 209 -10.07 -8.55 5.28
CA GLU A 209 -11.51 -8.71 5.06
C GLU A 209 -12.31 -7.56 5.70
N ILE A 210 -13.53 -7.35 5.22
CA ILE A 210 -14.47 -6.39 5.78
C ILE A 210 -15.45 -7.14 6.67
N ILE A 211 -15.48 -6.77 7.94
CA ILE A 211 -16.38 -7.31 8.94
C ILE A 211 -17.75 -6.65 8.76
N SER A 212 -18.79 -7.48 8.65
CA SER A 212 -20.17 -7.02 8.75
C SER A 212 -20.71 -7.38 10.12
N TYR A 213 -21.08 -6.38 10.92
CA TYR A 213 -21.74 -6.63 12.19
C TYR A 213 -23.10 -7.28 11.92
N CYS A 214 -23.35 -8.42 12.56
CA CYS A 214 -24.65 -9.10 12.56
C CYS A 214 -25.61 -8.42 13.53
#